data_AF-F0G9X3-F1
#
_entry.id   AF-F0G9X3-F1
#
_cell.length_a   1.000
_cell.length_b   1.000
_cell.length_c   1.000
_cell.angle_alpha   90.00
_cell.angle_beta   90.00
_cell.angle_gamma   90.00
#
_symmetry.space_group_name_H-M   'P 1'
#
loop_
_entity.id
_entity.type
_entity.pdbx_description
1 polymer ?
#
loop_
_entity_poly.entity_id
_entity_poly.type
_entity_poly.pdbx_seq_one_letter_code
_entity_poly.pdbx_strand_id
1 'polypeptide(L)'
;GVEARRIAFERDVEPSRNEWFLAGTAVDTVRLAAPVTPDKNGTRAPLTIGAPTDGTIFAIDPDIPPNNQRIWFERSAGRAARFAWRLDDKVIGRADRIAWMPWPGRHRLELVDARGNVADAISFEVRGAFAKTPARKP
;
A
#
# COMPACT_ATOMS: atom_id res chain seq x y z
N GLY A 1 -24.29 -25.35 10.54
CA GLY A 1 -25.07 -24.39 9.73
C GLY A 1 -24.25 -23.15 9.48
N VAL A 2 -24.75 -22.20 8.69
CA VAL A 2 -24.17 -20.86 8.53
C VAL A 2 -25.09 -19.81 9.16
N GLU A 3 -24.52 -18.75 9.71
CA GLU A 3 -25.27 -17.63 10.30
C GLU A 3 -24.80 -16.28 9.73
N ALA A 4 -25.73 -15.37 9.45
CA ALA A 4 -25.43 -14.00 9.05
C ALA A 4 -25.26 -13.13 10.30
N ARG A 5 -24.20 -12.33 10.35
CA ARG A 5 -23.94 -11.39 11.45
C ARG A 5 -23.45 -10.06 10.91
N ARG A 6 -24.01 -8.97 11.44
CA ARG A 6 -23.50 -7.63 11.18
C ARG A 6 -22.23 -7.42 12.02
N ILE A 7 -21.12 -7.18 11.36
CA ILE A 7 -19.84 -6.92 12.03
C ILE A 7 -19.46 -5.45 11.95
N ALA A 8 -18.73 -5.00 12.96
CA ALA A 8 -17.95 -3.77 12.92
C ALA A 8 -16.47 -4.10 12.85
N PHE A 9 -15.70 -3.27 12.16
CA PHE A 9 -14.25 -3.35 12.23
C PHE A 9 -13.76 -2.38 13.30
N GLU A 10 -12.86 -2.84 14.16
CA GLU A 10 -12.25 -2.00 15.17
C GLU A 10 -11.72 -0.72 14.51
N ARG A 11 -11.98 0.42 15.15
CA ARG A 11 -11.52 1.74 14.70
C ARG A 11 -12.08 2.19 13.34
N ASP A 12 -13.19 1.60 12.89
CA ASP A 12 -13.86 1.92 11.61
C ASP A 12 -12.90 1.87 10.41
N VAL A 13 -11.93 0.96 10.45
CA VAL A 13 -10.98 0.75 9.32
C VAL A 13 -11.70 0.35 8.04
N GLU A 14 -12.84 -0.32 8.18
CA GLU A 14 -13.80 -0.60 7.10
C GLU A 14 -15.24 -0.34 7.59
N PRO A 15 -16.17 0.01 6.68
CA PRO A 15 -17.58 0.16 7.03
C PRO A 15 -18.20 -1.13 7.59
N SER A 16 -19.13 -1.00 8.55
CA SER A 16 -19.90 -2.13 9.07
C SER A 16 -20.66 -2.85 7.95
N ARG A 17 -20.61 -4.17 7.89
CA ARG A 17 -21.34 -4.98 6.89
C ARG A 17 -21.82 -6.31 7.47
N ASN A 18 -22.74 -6.96 6.77
CA ASN A 18 -23.20 -8.30 7.11
C ASN A 18 -22.23 -9.32 6.51
N GLU A 19 -21.71 -10.21 7.34
CA GLU A 19 -20.84 -11.33 6.95
C GLU A 19 -21.50 -12.67 7.31
N TRP A 20 -21.12 -13.73 6.59
CA TRP A 20 -21.60 -15.08 6.86
C TRP A 20 -20.54 -15.90 7.56
N PHE A 21 -20.92 -16.53 8.67
CA PHE A 21 -20.03 -17.34 9.50
C PHE A 21 -20.51 -18.79 9.56
N LEU A 22 -19.57 -19.70 9.84
CA LEU A 22 -19.94 -21.02 10.32
C LEU A 22 -20.54 -20.88 11.72
N ALA A 23 -21.60 -21.64 12.01
CA ALA A 23 -22.26 -21.59 13.30
C ALA A 23 -21.25 -21.85 14.43
N GLY A 24 -21.16 -20.92 15.38
CA GLY A 24 -20.22 -20.98 16.50
C GLY A 24 -18.87 -20.30 16.26
N THR A 25 -18.61 -19.75 15.06
CA THR A 25 -17.39 -18.98 14.76
C THR A 25 -17.65 -17.50 14.52
N ALA A 26 -18.88 -17.03 14.71
CA ALA A 26 -19.25 -15.65 14.43
C ALA A 26 -18.68 -14.69 15.46
N VAL A 27 -18.18 -13.54 14.99
CA VAL A 27 -17.68 -12.44 15.81
C VAL A 27 -18.49 -11.18 15.56
N ASP A 28 -18.62 -10.32 16.57
CA ASP A 28 -19.29 -9.02 16.43
C ASP A 28 -18.32 -7.91 15.99
N THR A 29 -17.02 -8.07 16.30
CA THR A 29 -15.99 -7.07 16.02
C THR A 29 -14.71 -7.71 15.51
N VAL A 30 -14.27 -7.29 14.32
CA VAL A 30 -12.97 -7.68 13.77
C VAL A 30 -11.91 -6.72 14.28
N ARG A 31 -10.93 -7.23 15.02
CA ARG A 31 -9.86 -6.44 15.64
C ARG A 31 -8.59 -6.46 14.81
N LEU A 32 -7.87 -5.35 14.81
CA LEU A 32 -6.57 -5.27 14.15
C LEU A 32 -5.50 -5.93 15.02
N ALA A 33 -4.68 -6.79 14.42
CA ALA A 33 -3.55 -7.41 15.13
C ALA A 33 -2.39 -6.42 15.39
N ALA A 34 -2.34 -5.29 14.67
CA ALA A 34 -1.26 -4.31 14.75
C ALA A 34 -1.68 -3.02 15.50
N PRO A 35 -0.79 -2.43 16.33
CA PRO A 35 -1.08 -1.20 17.05
C PRO A 35 -1.15 -0.01 16.09
N VAL A 36 -2.30 0.67 16.08
CA VAL A 36 -2.44 2.02 15.49
C VAL A 36 -2.08 3.04 16.56
N THR A 37 -1.25 4.02 16.22
CA THR A 37 -0.94 5.18 17.07
C THR A 37 -2.10 6.19 17.01
N PRO A 38 -2.91 6.36 18.08
CA PRO A 38 -3.92 7.41 18.11
C PRO A 38 -3.27 8.80 18.15
N ASP A 39 -3.88 9.79 17.48
CA ASP A 39 -3.56 11.21 17.66
C ASP A 39 -4.72 11.97 18.31
N LYS A 40 -4.47 13.24 18.65
CA LYS A 40 -5.39 14.08 19.42
C LYS A 40 -6.71 14.41 18.69
N ASN A 41 -6.86 14.06 17.40
CA ASN A 41 -8.00 14.45 16.56
C ASN A 41 -8.98 13.31 16.24
N GLY A 42 -8.86 12.15 16.90
CA GLY A 42 -9.79 11.03 16.77
C GLY A 42 -9.17 9.79 16.13
N THR A 43 -10.01 8.82 15.79
CA THR A 43 -9.59 7.53 15.24
C THR A 43 -9.01 7.72 13.83
N ARG A 44 -7.71 7.46 13.69
CA ARG A 44 -7.00 7.50 12.41
C ARG A 44 -6.98 6.09 11.84
N ALA A 45 -7.32 5.94 10.55
CA ALA A 45 -7.15 4.67 9.88
C ALA A 45 -5.65 4.27 9.92
N PRO A 46 -5.33 2.97 10.02
CA PRO A 46 -3.95 2.50 9.91
C PRO A 46 -3.28 3.07 8.65
N LEU A 47 -2.03 3.50 8.77
CA LEU A 47 -1.25 3.93 7.63
C LEU A 47 -0.66 2.70 6.94
N THR A 48 -1.39 2.14 5.96
CA THR A 48 -1.03 0.90 5.27
C THR A 48 -0.91 1.09 3.76
N ILE A 49 -0.08 0.26 3.12
CA ILE A 49 0.11 0.20 1.67
C ILE A 49 -1.06 -0.60 1.08
N GLY A 50 -1.83 0.02 0.20
CA GLY A 50 -2.94 -0.61 -0.52
C GLY A 50 -2.50 -1.26 -1.83
N ALA A 51 -1.48 -0.71 -2.49
CA ALA A 51 -0.84 -1.32 -3.65
C ALA A 51 0.61 -0.84 -3.83
N PRO A 52 1.50 -1.70 -4.37
CA PRO A 52 1.29 -3.13 -4.61
C PRO A 52 1.26 -3.94 -3.31
N THR A 53 0.84 -5.20 -3.41
CA THR A 53 0.94 -6.17 -2.31
C THR A 53 2.38 -6.65 -2.15
N ASP A 54 2.73 -7.13 -0.95
CA ASP A 54 4.04 -7.73 -0.69
C ASP A 54 4.33 -8.91 -1.62
N GLY A 55 5.59 -8.99 -2.07
CA GLY A 55 6.08 -10.00 -3.02
C GLY A 55 5.65 -9.79 -4.48
N THR A 56 5.02 -8.66 -4.83
CA THR A 56 4.63 -8.39 -6.22
C THR A 56 5.85 -8.39 -7.15
N ILE A 57 5.70 -8.98 -8.33
CA ILE A 57 6.71 -8.97 -9.39
C ILE A 57 6.17 -8.17 -10.58
N PHE A 58 6.86 -7.10 -10.95
CA PHE A 58 6.59 -6.32 -12.16
C PHE A 58 7.54 -6.74 -13.29
N ALA A 59 7.06 -6.68 -14.53
CA ALA A 59 7.90 -6.84 -15.72
C ALA A 59 7.89 -5.56 -16.54
N ILE A 60 9.07 -5.09 -16.92
CA ILE A 60 9.27 -4.01 -17.89
C ILE A 60 9.01 -4.58 -19.28
N ASP A 61 8.04 -4.01 -19.97
CA ASP A 61 7.75 -4.31 -21.37
C ASP A 61 8.62 -3.40 -22.26
N PRO A 62 9.51 -3.95 -23.10
CA PRO A 62 10.41 -3.16 -23.93
C PRO A 62 9.69 -2.35 -25.02
N ASP A 63 8.46 -2.71 -25.39
CA ASP A 63 7.70 -2.04 -26.46
C ASP A 63 6.89 -0.85 -25.92
N ILE A 64 6.65 -0.78 -24.62
CA ILE A 64 5.97 0.35 -23.99
C ILE A 64 6.95 1.53 -23.85
N PRO A 65 6.63 2.74 -24.36
CA PRO A 65 7.49 3.92 -24.19
C PRO A 65 7.81 4.20 -22.71
N PRO A 66 9.05 4.60 -22.35
CA PRO A 66 9.45 4.80 -20.95
C PRO A 66 8.57 5.78 -20.17
N ASN A 67 8.01 6.79 -20.85
CA ASN A 67 7.10 7.75 -20.22
C ASN A 67 5.74 7.14 -19.85
N ASN A 68 5.37 6.03 -20.47
CA ASN A 68 4.11 5.33 -20.25
C ASN A 68 4.27 4.16 -19.28
N GLN A 69 5.50 3.80 -18.90
CA GLN A 69 5.78 2.78 -17.90
C GLN A 69 5.81 3.40 -16.50
N ARG A 70 4.76 3.19 -15.72
CA ARG A 70 4.68 3.63 -14.32
C ARG A 70 4.17 2.50 -13.44
N ILE A 71 4.81 2.34 -12.29
CA ILE A 71 4.25 1.57 -11.18
C ILE A 71 3.54 2.56 -10.27
N TRP A 72 2.29 2.24 -9.92
CA TRP A 72 1.49 3.02 -9.00
C TRP A 72 1.66 2.49 -7.58
N PHE A 73 2.00 3.39 -6.66
CA PHE A 73 1.97 3.13 -5.23
C PHE A 73 0.77 3.85 -4.64
N GLU A 74 -0.01 3.11 -3.86
CA GLU A 74 -1.28 3.58 -3.31
C GLU A 74 -1.35 3.19 -1.84
N ARG A 75 -1.74 4.12 -0.97
CA ARG A 75 -2.05 3.77 0.43
C ARG A 75 -3.51 3.38 0.53
N SER A 76 -3.85 2.60 1.54
CA SER A 76 -5.26 2.32 1.85
C SER A 76 -6.02 3.60 2.15
N ALA A 77 -7.27 3.68 1.66
CA ALA A 77 -8.14 4.82 1.87
C ALA A 77 -8.42 5.07 3.37
N GLY A 78 -8.72 6.32 3.71
CA GLY A 78 -9.04 6.73 5.08
C GLY A 78 -8.35 8.03 5.48
N ARG A 79 -8.79 8.61 6.60
CA ARG A 79 -8.18 9.81 7.17
C ARG A 79 -6.85 9.42 7.82
N ALA A 80 -5.76 9.40 7.06
CA ALA A 80 -4.48 8.90 7.56
C ALA A 80 -3.53 9.99 8.02
N ALA A 81 -2.48 9.54 8.72
CA ALA A 81 -1.14 10.10 8.96
C ALA A 81 -0.79 11.43 8.26
N ARG A 82 0.01 12.33 8.85
CA ARG A 82 1.04 12.92 7.98
C ARG A 82 2.02 11.78 7.69
N PHE A 83 2.35 11.56 6.44
CA PHE A 83 3.20 10.44 6.02
C PHE A 83 4.11 10.81 4.86
N ALA A 84 5.05 9.91 4.55
CA ALA A 84 5.84 9.93 3.33
C ALA A 84 6.05 8.52 2.80
N TRP A 85 6.07 8.38 1.49
CA TRP A 85 6.57 7.20 0.79
C TRP A 85 8.09 7.21 0.81
N ARG A 86 8.70 6.11 1.24
CA ARG A 86 10.14 5.86 1.16
C ARG A 86 10.39 4.60 0.32
N LEU A 87 11.23 4.71 -0.69
CA LEU A 87 11.64 3.62 -1.56
C LEU A 87 13.16 3.50 -1.45
N ASP A 88 13.65 2.34 -1.02
CA ASP A 88 15.07 2.08 -0.81
C ASP A 88 15.76 3.22 -0.05
N ASP A 89 15.23 3.52 1.14
CA ASP A 89 15.68 4.60 2.03
C ASP A 89 15.53 6.04 1.49
N LYS A 90 15.00 6.24 0.28
CA LYS A 90 14.76 7.56 -0.32
C LYS A 90 13.29 7.96 -0.27
N VAL A 91 13.01 9.15 0.26
CA VAL A 91 11.65 9.72 0.22
C VAL A 91 11.28 10.09 -1.22
N ILE A 92 10.15 9.56 -1.71
CA ILE A 92 9.69 9.75 -3.10
C ILE A 92 8.36 10.48 -3.24
N GLY A 93 7.61 10.68 -2.16
CA GLY A 93 6.34 11.42 -2.23
C GLY A 93 5.55 11.43 -0.93
N ARG A 94 4.44 12.17 -0.92
CA ARG A 94 3.52 12.31 0.23
C ARG A 94 2.04 12.29 -0.18
N ALA A 95 1.74 11.99 -1.44
CA ALA A 95 0.37 11.88 -1.92
C ALA A 95 -0.17 10.47 -1.65
N ASP A 96 -1.50 10.35 -1.55
CA ASP A 96 -2.18 9.07 -1.34
C ASP A 96 -1.88 8.04 -2.44
N ARG A 97 -1.62 8.55 -3.65
CA ARG A 97 -1.16 7.78 -4.81
C ARG A 97 0.00 8.50 -5.49
N ILE A 98 1.07 7.76 -5.80
CA ILE A 98 2.21 8.29 -6.55
C ILE A 98 2.60 7.34 -7.70
N ALA A 99 3.07 7.94 -8.79
CA ALA A 99 3.62 7.18 -9.92
C ALA A 99 5.15 7.12 -9.78
N TRP A 100 5.71 5.92 -9.90
CA TRP A 100 7.14 5.69 -9.90
C TRP A 100 7.59 5.11 -11.24
N MET A 101 8.74 5.57 -11.73
CA MET A 101 9.36 5.00 -12.92
C MET A 101 10.06 3.70 -12.52
N PRO A 102 9.71 2.54 -13.11
CA PRO A 102 10.30 1.27 -12.71
C PRO A 102 11.82 1.28 -12.93
N TRP A 103 12.57 0.67 -12.03
CA TRP A 103 13.98 0.34 -12.21
C TRP A 103 14.15 -1.16 -11.97
N PRO A 104 14.92 -1.91 -12.78
CA PRO A 104 15.12 -3.33 -12.53
C PRO A 104 15.81 -3.56 -11.20
N GLY A 105 15.34 -4.56 -10.46
CA GLY A 105 15.90 -4.91 -9.16
C GLY A 105 14.85 -5.23 -8.12
N ARG A 106 15.33 -5.54 -6.91
CA ARG A 106 14.49 -5.69 -5.73
C ARG A 106 14.42 -4.36 -5.01
N HIS A 107 13.22 -4.03 -4.55
CA HIS A 107 12.91 -2.76 -3.94
C HIS A 107 12.12 -2.96 -2.66
N ARG A 108 12.34 -2.07 -1.69
CA ARG A 108 11.56 -1.99 -0.46
C ARG A 108 10.80 -0.67 -0.44
N LEU A 109 9.47 -0.77 -0.40
CA LEU A 109 8.57 0.36 -0.30
C LEU A 109 8.05 0.46 1.13
N GLU A 110 8.10 1.65 1.70
CA GLU A 110 7.69 1.92 3.08
C GLU A 110 6.78 3.15 3.13
N LEU A 111 5.78 3.08 4.01
CA LEU A 111 5.07 4.25 4.51
C LEU A 111 5.69 4.66 5.84
N VAL A 112 6.21 5.88 5.88
CA VAL A 112 6.86 6.46 7.06
C VAL A 112 5.92 7.48 7.68
N ASP A 113 5.72 7.39 8.99
CA ASP A 113 4.89 8.32 9.76
C ASP A 113 5.58 9.69 9.93
N ALA A 114 4.87 10.65 10.54
CA ALA A 114 5.39 11.99 10.78
C ALA A 114 6.61 12.05 11.73
N ARG A 115 6.88 10.98 12.48
CA ARG A 115 8.00 10.86 13.42
C ARG A 115 9.20 10.13 12.80
N GLY A 116 9.07 9.64 11.56
CA GLY A 116 10.11 8.88 10.89
C GLY A 116 10.04 7.37 11.14
N ASN A 117 9.00 6.87 11.82
CA ASN A 117 8.84 5.43 12.02
C ASN A 117 8.21 4.79 10.78
N VAL A 118 8.65 3.58 10.46
CA VAL A 118 8.01 2.77 9.42
C VAL A 118 6.68 2.26 9.96
N ALA A 119 5.58 2.72 9.36
CA ALA A 119 4.22 2.30 9.71
C ALA A 119 3.81 1.03 8.96
N ASP A 120 4.26 0.90 7.71
CA ASP A 120 4.04 -0.28 6.87
C ASP A 120 5.16 -0.41 5.84
N ALA A 121 5.44 -1.64 5.40
CA ALA A 121 6.49 -1.93 4.44
C ALA A 121 6.18 -3.18 3.62
N ILE A 122 6.49 -3.13 2.32
CA ILE A 122 6.42 -4.26 1.41
C ILE A 122 7.70 -4.36 0.59
N SER A 123 8.01 -5.56 0.12
CA SER A 123 9.08 -5.83 -0.84
C SER A 123 8.49 -6.20 -2.20
N PHE A 124 9.10 -5.72 -3.27
CA PHE A 124 8.69 -6.08 -4.63
C PHE A 124 9.91 -6.20 -5.56
N GLU A 125 9.73 -6.86 -6.70
CA GLU A 125 10.79 -7.04 -7.70
C GLU A 125 10.33 -6.48 -9.05
N VAL A 126 11.24 -5.80 -9.75
CA VAL A 126 11.05 -5.39 -11.14
C VAL A 126 12.02 -6.17 -12.00
N ARG A 127 11.50 -6.87 -12.99
CA ARG A 127 12.25 -7.66 -13.97
C ARG A 127 12.24 -6.98 -15.34
N GLY A 128 13.27 -7.28 -16.13
CA GLY A 128 13.44 -6.76 -17.49
C GLY A 128 14.63 -5.80 -17.60
N ALA A 129 15.08 -5.54 -18.82
CA ALA A 129 16.21 -4.67 -19.11
C ALA A 129 15.72 -3.44 -19.90
N PHE A 130 16.10 -2.24 -19.47
CA PHE A 130 15.91 -1.07 -20.31
C PHE A 130 16.87 -1.12 -21.49
N ALA A 131 16.33 -1.19 -22.71
CA ALA A 131 17.12 -0.90 -23.90
C ALA A 131 17.48 0.59 -23.87
N LYS A 132 18.79 0.91 -23.95
CA LYS A 132 19.28 2.28 -24.07
C LYS A 132 18.62 2.93 -25.30
N THR A 133 17.86 4.01 -25.13
CA THR A 133 17.36 4.78 -26.26
C THR A 133 18.56 5.35 -27.04
N PRO A 134 18.70 5.10 -28.36
CA PRO A 134 19.76 5.74 -29.14
C PRO A 134 19.55 7.26 -29.13
N ALA A 135 20.63 8.00 -28.90
CA ALA A 135 20.61 9.46 -28.91
C ALA A 135 20.05 9.96 -30.24
N ARG A 136 19.04 10.83 -30.18
CA ARG A 136 18.50 11.50 -31.37
C ARG A 136 19.62 12.38 -31.93
N LYS A 137 20.14 12.03 -33.11
CA LYS A 137 21.11 12.88 -33.81
C LYS A 137 20.47 14.24 -34.13
N PRO A 138 21.24 15.34 -34.02
CA PRO A 138 20.77 16.69 -34.34
C PRO A 138 20.41 16.84 -35.82
#